data_AF-A0A6J6UZH5-F1
#
_entry.id   AF-A0A6J6UZH5-F1
#
_cell.length_a   1.000
_cell.length_b   1.000
_cell.length_c   1.000
_cell.angle_alpha   90.00
_cell.angle_beta   90.00
_cell.angle_gamma   90.00
#
_symmetry.space_group_name_H-M   'P 1'
#
loop_
_entity.id
_entity.type
_entity.pdbx_description
1 polymer ?
#
loop_
_entity_poly.entity_id
_entity_poly.type
_entity_poly.pdbx_seq_one_letter_code
_entity_poly.pdbx_strand_id
1 'polypeptide(L)'
;MRGRTLNNSFVILDEAQNTTPEQMKMFLTRIGFGTKVVVTGDTTQVDVPDGRSGLLGIERILTGIKDLTFVHLNADDVVRHRIVADIVAAYEKVAPAPSAHRAGGH
;
A
#
# COMPACT_ATOMS: atom_id res chain seq x y z
N MET A 1 -9.38 16.06 3.56
CA MET A 1 -8.48 16.96 4.33
C MET A 1 -8.27 18.32 3.64
N ARG A 2 -9.28 18.88 2.97
CA ARG A 2 -9.12 20.14 2.24
C ARG A 2 -9.01 21.31 3.24
N GLY A 3 -8.02 22.18 3.06
CA GLY A 3 -7.86 23.42 3.83
C GLY A 3 -7.35 23.26 5.27
N ARG A 4 -6.84 22.09 5.69
CA ARG A 4 -6.30 21.87 7.05
C ARG A 4 -4.86 21.41 6.97
N THR A 5 -4.01 21.90 7.87
CA THR A 5 -2.61 21.45 8.05
C THR A 5 -2.52 20.63 9.33
N LEU A 6 -1.80 19.51 9.27
CA LEU A 6 -1.59 18.60 10.40
C LEU A 6 -0.25 18.95 11.04
N ASN A 7 -0.27 19.67 12.17
CA ASN A 7 0.92 20.02 12.95
C ASN A 7 0.94 19.22 14.25
N ASN A 8 2.15 18.85 14.71
CA ASN A 8 2.39 18.17 15.99
C ASN A 8 1.57 16.88 16.15
N SER A 9 1.41 16.11 15.08
CA SER A 9 0.59 14.90 15.06
C SER A 9 1.38 13.66 14.64
N PHE A 10 0.89 12.50 15.05
CA PHE A 10 1.26 11.23 14.43
C PHE A 10 0.07 10.75 13.59
N VAL A 11 0.27 10.55 12.30
CA VAL A 11 -0.79 10.25 11.34
C VAL A 11 -0.51 8.91 10.66
N ILE A 12 -1.51 8.06 10.60
CA ILE A 12 -1.48 6.82 9.83
C ILE A 12 -2.54 6.94 8.74
N LEU A 13 -2.12 6.80 7.48
CA LEU A 13 -3.03 6.60 6.36
C LEU A 13 -2.98 5.12 5.99
N ASP A 14 -4.03 4.40 6.33
CA ASP A 14 -4.16 2.98 6.04
C ASP A 14 -4.94 2.72 4.75
N GLU A 15 -4.75 1.54 4.16
CA GLU A 15 -5.33 1.13 2.88
C GLU A 15 -5.10 2.16 1.76
N ALA A 16 -3.90 2.75 1.73
CA ALA A 16 -3.59 3.85 0.85
C ALA A 16 -3.65 3.48 -0.64
N GLN A 17 -3.64 2.18 -0.98
CA GLN A 17 -3.88 1.71 -2.34
C GLN A 17 -5.27 2.12 -2.86
N ASN A 18 -6.22 2.38 -1.95
CA ASN A 18 -7.58 2.81 -2.26
C ASN A 18 -7.73 4.34 -2.38
N THR A 19 -6.62 5.08 -2.35
CA THR A 19 -6.60 6.50 -2.69
C THR A 19 -6.31 6.70 -4.17
N THR A 20 -6.82 7.77 -4.77
CA THR A 20 -6.35 8.24 -6.10
C THR A 20 -5.05 9.04 -5.98
N PRO A 21 -4.27 9.23 -7.05
CA PRO A 21 -3.09 10.10 -7.04
C PRO A 21 -3.39 11.53 -6.55
N GLU A 22 -4.56 12.08 -6.91
CA GLU A 22 -5.00 13.41 -6.47
C GLU A 22 -5.30 13.43 -4.97
N GLN A 23 -5.89 12.37 -4.43
CA GLN A 23 -6.16 12.23 -2.99
C GLN A 23 -4.86 12.05 -2.21
N MET A 24 -3.92 11.22 -2.69
CA MET A 24 -2.59 11.06 -2.11
C MET A 24 -1.84 12.39 -2.08
N LYS A 25 -1.81 13.12 -3.20
CA LYS A 25 -1.21 14.47 -3.26
C LYS A 25 -1.91 15.44 -2.31
N MET A 26 -3.23 15.40 -2.24
CA MET A 26 -4.00 16.22 -1.31
C MET A 26 -3.64 15.93 0.14
N PHE A 27 -3.38 14.66 0.49
CA PHE A 27 -2.97 14.24 1.82
C PHE A 27 -1.55 14.69 2.17
N LEU A 28 -0.56 14.34 1.34
CA LEU A 28 0.85 14.64 1.60
C LEU A 28 1.10 16.14 1.74
N THR A 29 0.36 16.97 1.00
CA THR A 29 0.44 18.43 1.12
C THR A 29 -0.18 19.00 2.40
N ARG A 30 -0.74 18.17 3.30
CA ARG A 30 -1.25 18.61 4.61
C ARG A 30 -0.26 18.37 5.74
N ILE A 31 0.86 17.72 5.49
CA ILE A 31 1.87 17.45 6.51
C ILE A 31 2.51 18.78 6.92
N GLY A 32 2.34 19.13 8.19
CA GLY A 32 2.88 20.32 8.82
C GLY A 32 4.06 20.02 9.74
N PHE A 33 4.49 21.03 10.50
CA PHE A 33 5.65 20.92 11.38
C PHE A 33 5.39 19.96 12.54
N GLY A 34 6.44 19.27 12.98
CA GLY A 34 6.38 18.34 14.11
C GLY A 34 5.53 17.09 13.85
N THR A 35 5.12 16.84 12.60
CA THR A 35 4.27 15.70 12.24
C THR A 35 5.10 14.53 11.74
N LYS A 36 4.73 13.33 12.16
CA LYS A 36 5.18 12.07 11.58
C LYS A 36 4.01 11.40 10.87
N VAL A 37 4.25 10.90 9.67
CA VAL A 37 3.25 10.20 8.87
C VAL A 37 3.75 8.83 8.51
N VAL A 38 2.88 7.83 8.66
CA VAL A 38 3.06 6.48 8.14
C VAL A 38 1.93 6.24 7.13
N VAL A 39 2.29 5.76 5.94
CA VAL A 39 1.34 5.39 4.90
C VAL A 39 1.49 3.89 4.68
N THR A 40 0.41 3.14 4.83
CA THR A 40 0.36 1.69 4.65
C THR A 40 -0.58 1.32 3.50
N GLY A 41 -0.29 0.21 2.84
CA GLY A 41 -1.15 -0.35 1.82
C GLY A 41 -0.49 -1.48 1.03
N ASP A 42 -1.31 -2.20 0.27
CA ASP A 42 -0.89 -3.31 -0.59
C ASP A 42 -1.27 -3.01 -2.04
N THR A 43 -0.27 -2.82 -2.91
CA THR A 43 -0.49 -2.49 -4.32
C THR A 43 -1.16 -3.61 -5.12
N THR A 44 -1.25 -4.83 -4.58
CA THR A 44 -1.94 -5.96 -5.23
C THR A 44 -3.44 -5.98 -4.99
N GLN A 45 -3.94 -5.18 -4.03
CA GLN A 45 -5.34 -5.17 -3.58
C GLN A 45 -6.00 -3.80 -3.84
N VAL A 46 -5.94 -3.31 -5.09
CA VAL A 46 -6.48 -2.00 -5.47
C VAL A 46 -7.98 -2.10 -5.76
N ASP A 47 -8.79 -1.40 -4.95
CA ASP A 47 -10.26 -1.35 -5.13
C ASP A 47 -10.76 -0.06 -5.78
N VAL A 48 -9.87 0.78 -6.31
CA VAL A 48 -10.24 2.04 -6.98
C VAL A 48 -10.90 1.73 -8.33
N PRO A 49 -12.07 2.33 -8.69
CA PRO A 49 -12.82 1.98 -9.90
C PRO A 49 -12.04 2.04 -11.22
N ASP A 50 -11.08 2.97 -11.33
CA ASP A 50 -10.24 3.14 -12.53
C ASP A 50 -8.89 2.39 -12.43
N GLY A 51 -8.64 1.66 -11.34
CA GLY A 51 -7.34 1.05 -11.02
C GLY A 51 -6.21 2.04 -10.75
N ARG A 52 -6.48 3.35 -10.85
CA ARG A 52 -5.51 4.43 -10.63
C ARG A 52 -5.31 4.67 -9.14
N SER A 53 -4.53 3.80 -8.52
CA SER A 53 -4.08 3.95 -7.14
C SER A 53 -3.04 5.06 -6.98
N GLY A 54 -3.11 5.80 -5.88
CA GLY A 54 -2.11 6.78 -5.45
C GLY A 54 -0.82 6.16 -4.92
N LEU A 55 -0.82 4.85 -4.59
CA LEU A 55 0.40 4.10 -4.28
C LEU A 55 1.13 3.62 -5.53
N LEU A 56 0.42 3.40 -6.64
CA LEU A 56 1.04 2.89 -7.85
C LEU A 56 2.01 3.94 -8.43
N GLY A 57 3.30 3.60 -8.46
CA GLY A 57 4.36 4.50 -8.96
C GLY A 57 4.76 5.61 -7.97
N ILE A 58 4.27 5.60 -6.74
CA ILE A 58 4.59 6.62 -5.73
C ILE A 58 6.10 6.68 -5.41
N GLU A 59 6.77 5.53 -5.39
CA GLU A 59 8.21 5.44 -5.18
C GLU A 59 8.99 6.22 -6.23
N ARG A 60 8.62 6.07 -7.51
CA ARG A 60 9.27 6.82 -8.60
C ARG A 60 9.11 8.32 -8.45
N ILE A 61 8.00 8.78 -7.85
CA ILE A 61 7.69 10.20 -7.67
C ILE A 61 8.43 10.79 -6.46
N LEU A 62 8.54 10.03 -5.36
CA LEU A 62 9.01 10.54 -4.07
C LEU A 62 10.44 10.09 -3.69
N THR A 63 11.06 9.22 -4.49
CA THR A 63 12.47 8.82 -4.29
C THR A 63 13.38 10.05 -4.31
N GLY A 64 14.31 10.12 -3.35
CA GLY A 64 15.27 11.21 -3.21
C GLY A 64 14.80 12.36 -2.31
N ILE A 65 13.57 12.32 -1.80
CA ILE A 65 13.11 13.27 -0.78
C ILE A 65 13.78 12.91 0.55
N LYS A 66 14.48 13.89 1.14
CA LYS A 66 15.10 13.75 2.46
C LYS A 66 14.01 13.47 3.52
N ASP A 67 14.32 12.59 4.47
CA ASP A 67 13.45 12.22 5.60
C ASP A 67 12.18 11.45 5.18
N LEU A 68 12.12 10.94 3.95
CA LEU A 68 11.12 9.97 3.47
C LEU A 68 11.79 8.61 3.24
N THR A 69 11.12 7.52 3.62
CA THR A 69 11.64 6.16 3.44
C THR A 69 10.51 5.22 3.04
N PHE A 70 10.82 4.30 2.13
CA PHE A 70 9.94 3.22 1.73
C PHE A 70 10.35 1.94 2.48
N VAL A 71 9.35 1.27 3.05
CA VAL A 71 9.53 0.00 3.77
C VAL A 71 8.69 -1.05 3.05
N HIS A 72 9.37 -2.07 2.55
CA HIS A 72 8.75 -3.17 1.81
C HIS A 72 8.71 -4.40 2.72
N LEU A 73 7.51 -4.82 3.07
CA LEU A 73 7.27 -6.06 3.79
C LEU A 73 6.90 -7.15 2.78
N ASN A 74 7.35 -8.36 3.03
CA ASN A 74 7.05 -9.54 2.21
C ASN A 74 6.30 -10.59 3.03
N ALA A 75 6.01 -11.74 2.41
CA ALA A 75 5.26 -12.82 3.05
C ALA A 75 5.95 -13.38 4.31
N ASP A 76 7.28 -13.35 4.38
CA ASP A 76 8.07 -13.84 5.51
C ASP A 76 7.96 -12.91 6.74
N ASP A 77 7.61 -11.64 6.52
CA ASP A 77 7.36 -10.67 7.59
C ASP A 77 5.97 -10.86 8.25
N VAL A 78 5.10 -11.71 7.65
CA VAL A 78 3.73 -11.90 8.14
C VAL A 78 3.68 -13.01 9.18
N VAL A 79 3.72 -12.61 10.44
CA VAL A 79 3.51 -13.52 11.57
C VAL A 79 2.02 -13.81 11.75
N ARG A 80 1.60 -15.01 11.38
CA ARG A 80 0.22 -15.48 11.56
C ARG A 80 0.12 -16.42 12.77
N HIS A 81 -1.00 -16.35 13.47
CA HIS A 81 -1.33 -17.37 14.47
C HIS A 81 -1.44 -18.75 13.78
N ARG A 82 -1.01 -19.83 14.47
CA ARG A 82 -0.95 -21.19 13.90
C ARG A 82 -2.26 -21.60 13.21
N ILE A 83 -3.40 -21.36 13.87
CA ILE A 83 -4.73 -21.68 13.32
C ILE A 83 -5.00 -20.94 12.01
N VAL A 84 -4.59 -19.67 11.87
CA VAL A 84 -4.80 -18.91 10.64
C VAL A 84 -3.94 -19.46 9.52
N ALA A 85 -2.68 -19.83 9.80
CA ALA A 85 -1.82 -20.48 8.83
C ALA A 85 -2.40 -21.83 8.37
N ASP A 86 -2.89 -22.66 9.29
CA ASP A 86 -3.53 -23.94 8.99
C ASP A 86 -4.78 -23.76 8.11
N ILE A 87 -5.59 -22.73 8.38
CA ILE A 87 -6.77 -22.38 7.57
C ILE A 87 -6.34 -21.96 6.16
N VAL A 88 -5.38 -21.06 6.02
CA VAL A 88 -4.90 -20.59 4.70
C VAL A 88 -4.36 -21.77 3.88
N ALA A 89 -3.52 -22.62 4.49
CA ALA A 89 -2.97 -23.81 3.84
C ALA A 89 -4.05 -24.82 3.42
N ALA A 90 -5.19 -24.89 4.14
CA ALA A 90 -6.31 -25.73 3.74
C ALA A 90 -7.03 -25.18 2.49
N TYR A 91 -7.22 -23.87 2.38
CA TYR A 91 -7.81 -23.24 1.19
C TYR A 91 -6.89 -23.34 -0.04
N GLU A 92 -5.58 -23.20 0.13
CA GLU A 92 -4.60 -23.32 -0.96
C GLU A 92 -4.59 -24.71 -1.60
N LYS A 93 -4.90 -25.78 -0.84
CA LYS A 93 -5.01 -27.15 -1.37
C LYS A 93 -6.21 -27.37 -2.30
N VAL A 94 -7.24 -26.53 -2.18
CA VAL A 94 -8.49 -26.63 -2.96
C VAL A 94 -8.48 -25.66 -4.13
N ALA A 95 -7.72 -24.56 -4.03
CA ALA A 95 -7.58 -23.59 -5.11
C ALA A 95 -6.92 -24.27 -6.34
N PRO A 96 -7.52 -24.17 -7.55
CA PRO A 96 -6.86 -24.64 -8.75
C PRO A 96 -5.53 -23.89 -8.93
N ALA A 97 -4.49 -24.61 -9.35
CA ALA A 97 -3.18 -24.00 -9.62
C ALA A 97 -3.37 -22.73 -10.47
N PRO A 98 -2.78 -21.58 -10.10
CA PRO A 98 -2.88 -20.38 -10.90
C PRO A 98 -2.41 -20.74 -12.31
N SER A 99 -3.31 -20.57 -13.29
CA SER A 99 -3.02 -20.87 -14.68
C SER A 99 -1.76 -20.10 -15.06
N ALA A 100 -0.66 -20.82 -15.32
CA ALA A 100 0.57 -20.24 -15.83
C ALA A 100 0.20 -19.42 -17.07
N HIS A 101 0.21 -18.10 -16.93
CA HIS A 101 -0.01 -17.21 -18.04
C HIS A 101 1.13 -17.49 -19.02
N ARG A 102 0.76 -18.04 -20.18
CA ARG A 102 1.68 -18.40 -21.25
C ARG A 102 2.49 -17.15 -21.60
N ALA A 103 3.76 -17.13 -21.22
CA ALA A 103 4.75 -16.31 -21.87
C ALA A 103 4.94 -16.86 -23.30
N GLY A 104 4.15 -16.35 -24.23
CA GLY A 104 4.31 -16.46 -25.67
C GLY A 104 3.59 -15.26 -26.26
N GLY A 105 4.11 -14.50 -27.20
CA GLY A 105 5.34 -14.53 -27.97
C GLY A 105 5.28 -13.33 -28.92
N HIS A 106 6.42 -13.10 -29.59
CA HIS A 106 6.75 -12.03 -30.55
C HIS A 106 7.41 -10.79 -29.97
#